data_AF-A0A433F1G5-F1
#
_entry.id   AF-A0A433F1G5-F1
#
_cell.length_a   1.000
_cell.length_b   1.000
_cell.length_c   1.000
_cell.angle_alpha   90.00
_cell.angle_beta   90.00
_cell.angle_gamma   90.00
#
_symmetry.space_group_name_H-M   'P 1'
#
loop_
_entity.id
_entity.type
_entity.pdbx_description
1 polymer ?
#
loop_
_entity_poly.entity_id
_entity_poly.type
_entity_poly.pdbx_seq_one_letter_code
_entity_poly.pdbx_strand_id
1 'polypeptide(L)' 'MNLAPKWHPDWGGLLQYFEPDGTTTESWSPEFNTLSLFDVKHIHSVTYVTPFAKQPRYALTGWIKAR' A
#
# COMPACT_ATOMS: atom_id res chain seq x y z
N MET A 1 6.04 6.59 -0.71
CA MET A 1 6.34 7.23 0.60
C MET A 1 5.04 7.44 1.35
N ASN A 2 4.90 6.84 2.52
CA ASN A 2 3.68 6.89 3.33
C ASN A 2 3.75 8.06 4.33
N LEU A 3 2.70 8.88 4.40
CA LEU A 3 2.69 10.14 5.15
C LEU A 3 1.55 10.23 6.19
N ALA A 4 0.90 9.11 6.52
CA ALA A 4 -0.15 9.06 7.54
C ALA A 4 0.39 8.42 8.85
N PRO A 5 0.54 9.19 9.95
CA PRO A 5 1.04 8.67 11.22
C PRO A 5 0.03 7.75 11.92
N LYS A 6 0.48 6.78 12.71
CA LYS A 6 -0.39 5.91 13.54
C LYS A 6 -1.49 5.18 12.72
N TRP A 7 -1.13 4.67 11.55
CA TRP A 7 -2.05 3.88 10.74
C TRP A 7 -2.35 2.54 11.41
N HIS A 8 -3.61 2.11 11.37
CA HIS A 8 -4.02 0.79 11.86
C HIS A 8 -4.36 -0.11 10.67
N PRO A 9 -3.84 -1.35 10.59
CA PRO A 9 -4.10 -2.25 9.46
C PRO A 9 -5.58 -2.52 9.18
N ASP A 10 -6.42 -2.61 10.21
CA ASP A 10 -7.88 -2.82 10.08
C ASP A 10 -8.62 -1.68 9.35
N TRP A 11 -7.98 -0.53 9.14
CA TRP A 11 -8.52 0.54 8.31
C TRP A 11 -8.39 0.27 6.82
N GLY A 12 -7.70 -0.81 6.43
CA GLY A 12 -7.33 -1.08 5.05
C GLY A 12 -6.23 -0.14 4.57
N GLY A 13 -6.23 0.20 3.28
CA GLY A 13 -5.12 0.92 2.66
C GLY A 13 -3.83 0.10 2.60
N LEU A 14 -3.88 -1.22 2.66
CA LEU A 14 -2.67 -2.05 2.62
C LEU A 14 -2.15 -2.11 1.18
N LEU A 15 -0.83 -2.09 1.00
CA LEU A 15 -0.26 -2.50 -0.28
C LEU A 15 -0.35 -4.02 -0.36
N GLN A 16 -1.30 -4.52 -1.15
CA GLN A 16 -1.59 -5.95 -1.31
C GLN A 16 -1.03 -6.44 -2.62
N TYR A 17 -0.38 -7.60 -2.59
CA TYR A 17 0.06 -8.31 -3.79
C TYR A 17 -0.81 -9.54 -4.07
N PHE A 18 -0.81 -9.95 -5.34
CA PHE A 18 -1.64 -11.05 -5.84
C PHE A 18 -0.88 -11.93 -6.83
N GLU A 19 -1.28 -13.19 -6.89
CA GLU A 19 -1.00 -14.09 -8.01
C GLU A 19 -1.89 -13.73 -9.22
N PRO A 20 -1.56 -14.21 -10.44
CA PRO A 20 -2.37 -13.98 -11.63
C PRO A 20 -3.83 -14.42 -11.54
N ASP A 21 -4.14 -15.40 -10.69
CA ASP A 21 -5.50 -15.91 -10.46
C ASP A 21 -6.28 -15.10 -9.41
N GLY A 22 -5.66 -14.07 -8.82
CA GLY A 22 -6.24 -13.23 -7.79
C GLY A 22 -6.00 -13.72 -6.35
N THR A 23 -5.27 -14.82 -6.15
CA THR A 23 -4.88 -15.28 -4.81
C THR A 23 -3.99 -14.23 -4.14
N THR A 24 -4.35 -13.82 -2.92
CA THR A 24 -3.55 -12.85 -2.15
C THR A 24 -2.26 -13.47 -1.65
N THR A 25 -1.15 -12.74 -1.76
CA THR A 25 0.15 -13.15 -1.21
C THR A 25 0.50 -12.30 0.01
N GLU A 26 1.48 -11.41 -0.09
CA GLU A 26 1.89 -10.54 1.01
C GLU A 26 1.11 -9.21 1.03
N SER A 27 1.06 -8.58 2.21
CA SER A 27 0.41 -7.29 2.42
C SER A 27 1.26 -6.41 3.32
N TRP A 28 1.53 -5.18 2.91
CA TRP A 28 2.30 -4.24 3.71
C TRP A 28 1.41 -3.12 4.24
N SER A 29 1.38 -2.97 5.56
CA SER A 29 0.74 -1.84 6.22
C SER A 29 1.55 -0.57 5.98
N PRO A 30 0.91 0.59 5.69
CA PRO A 30 1.62 1.85 5.57
C PRO A 30 2.19 2.30 6.91
N GLU A 31 3.50 2.26 7.05
CA GLU A 31 4.18 2.90 8.17
C GLU A 31 4.54 4.34 7.85
N PHE A 32 4.40 5.21 8.85
CA PHE A 32 4.69 6.63 8.67
C PHE A 32 6.15 6.88 8.35
N ASN A 33 6.38 7.77 7.38
CA ASN A 33 7.72 8.15 6.93
C ASN A 33 8.52 6.98 6.33
N THR A 34 7.83 5.96 5.80
CA THR A 34 8.44 4.79 5.17
C THR A 34 8.25 4.81 3.65
N LEU A 35 9.30 4.44 2.92
CA LEU A 35 9.27 4.24 1.47
C LEU A 35 9.22 2.74 1.14
N SER A 36 8.08 2.29 0.60
CA SER A 36 7.95 0.94 0.04
C SER A 36 8.44 0.92 -1.42
N LEU A 37 9.32 -0.02 -1.76
CA LEU A 37 9.84 -0.24 -3.10
C LEU A 37 9.57 -1.69 -3.52
N PHE A 38 9.11 -1.90 -4.75
CA PHE A 38 8.80 -3.21 -5.31
C PHE A 38 8.90 -3.18 -6.83
N ASP A 39 9.04 -4.36 -7.47
CA ASP A 39 9.05 -4.49 -8.93
C ASP A 39 7.63 -4.36 -9.49
N VAL A 40 7.46 -3.48 -10.49
CA VAL A 40 6.19 -3.20 -11.17
C VAL A 40 5.52 -4.43 -11.81
N LYS A 41 6.28 -5.51 -12.01
CA LYS A 41 5.75 -6.79 -12.54
C LYS A 41 4.80 -7.50 -11.58
N HIS A 42 4.89 -7.26 -10.28
CA HIS A 42 3.97 -7.87 -9.32
C HIS A 42 2.58 -7.24 -9.44
N ILE A 43 1.54 -8.07 -9.49
CA ILE A 43 0.15 -7.60 -9.46
C ILE A 43 -0.12 -7.08 -8.05
N HIS A 44 -0.52 -5.81 -7.94
CA HIS A 44 -0.69 -5.16 -6.65
C HIS A 44 -1.86 -4.16 -6.66
N SER A 45 -2.40 -3.88 -5.48
CA SER A 45 -3.39 -2.83 -5.27
C SER A 45 -3.24 -2.20 -3.89
N VAL A 46 -3.88 -1.05 -3.68
CA VAL A 46 -4.08 -0.50 -2.34
C VAL A 46 -5.48 -0.91 -1.89
N THR A 47 -5.59 -1.65 -0.79
CA THR A 47 -6.90 -2.10 -0.29
C THR A 47 -7.78 -0.92 0.12
N TYR A 48 -9.09 -1.13 0.09
CA TYR A 48 -10.06 -0.09 0.39
C TYR A 48 -9.82 0.53 1.76
N VAL A 49 -9.83 1.86 1.84
CA VAL A 49 -9.76 2.57 3.12
C VAL A 49 -11.16 2.65 3.70
N THR A 50 -11.36 2.08 4.87
CA THR A 50 -12.69 1.98 5.48
C THR A 50 -13.21 3.35 5.95
N PRO A 51 -14.54 3.58 5.99
CA PRO A 51 -15.10 4.86 6.46
C PRO A 51 -14.84 5.16 7.94
N PHE A 52 -14.53 4.13 8.74
CA PHE A 52 -14.21 4.29 10.16
C PHE A 52 -12.71 4.56 10.41
N ALA A 53 -11.90 4.67 9.35
CA ALA A 53 -10.53 5.12 9.47
C ALA A 53 -10.49 6.52 10.12
N LYS A 54 -9.63 6.70 11.13
CA LYS A 54 -9.62 7.93 11.92
C LYS A 54 -8.95 9.12 11.21
N GLN A 55 -8.36 8.89 10.04
CA GLN A 55 -7.66 9.90 9.25
C GLN A 55 -7.53 9.45 7.78
N PRO A 56 -7.39 10.39 6.84
CA PRO A 56 -7.12 10.07 5.44
C PRO A 56 -5.73 9.41 5.26
N ARG A 57 -5.63 8.56 4.23
CA ARG A 57 -4.36 7.95 3.80
C ARG A 57 -3.62 8.88 2.83
N TYR A 58 -2.54 9.51 3.29
CA TYR A 58 -1.65 10.29 2.41
C TYR A 58 -0.41 9.49 2.00
N ALA A 59 -0.08 9.54 0.71
CA ALA A 59 1.13 8.94 0.16
C ALA A 59 1.61 9.69 -1.09
N LEU A 60 2.93 9.69 -1.30
CA LEU A 60 3.55 10.04 -2.58
C LEU A 60 3.97 8.75 -3.30
N THR A 61 3.56 8.60 -4.56
CA THR A 61 3.78 7.39 -5.38
C THR A 61 4.43 7.75 -6.71
N GLY A 62 5.10 6.79 -7.34
CA GLY A 62 5.74 6.98 -8.64
C GLY A 62 6.60 5.79 -9.05
N TRP A 63 7.21 5.89 -10.25
CA TRP A 63 8.08 4.86 -10.81
C TRP A 63 9.48 5.40 -11.06
N ILE A 64 10.48 4.60 -10.73
CA ILE A 64 11.87 4.82 -11.15
C ILE A 64 12.03 4.10 -12.49
N LYS A 65 12.31 4.84 -13.56
CA LYS A 65 12.61 4.26 -14.87
C LYS A 65 14.12 4.05 -14.98
N ALA A 66 14.54 2.80 -15.23
CA ALA A 66 15.88 2.54 -15.72
C ALA A 66 16.00 3.10 -17.15
N ARG A 67 17.21 3.53 -17.52
CA ARG A 67 17.50 4.14 -18.80
C ARG A 67 17.74 3.10 -19.88
#